data_AF-A0A842RZY7-F1
#
_entry.id   AF-A0A842RZY7-F1
#
_cell.length_a   1.000
_cell.length_b   1.000
_cell.length_c   1.000
_cell.angle_alpha   90.00
_cell.angle_beta   90.00
_cell.angle_gamma   90.00
#
_symmetry.space_group_name_H-M   'P 1'
#
loop_
_entity.id
_entity.type
_entity.pdbx_description
1 polymer ?
#
loop_
_entity_poly.entity_id
_entity_poly.type
_entity_poly.pdbx_seq_one_letter_code
_entity_poly.pdbx_strand_id
1 'polypeptide(L)'
;MSDQDYTKVFVCPKCGRKESLYLLKVNSQHVIIKQRCPTHGGRSFKVPLRDLYNYIDLIKDSILRCYKCGERTHIDREKFKGPWALVKGYCPTHKNGLPKQKIWSAVYAIASRMEFENIKERPNKQRSISKMQSPKKPKIVEKTPISSQKRMYCGNCGNQIEGMEKFCSFCGKEL
;
A
#
# COMPACT_ATOMS: atom_id res chain seq x y z
N MET A 1 8.27 -9.24 -23.79
CA MET A 1 8.03 -7.86 -23.32
C MET A 1 9.20 -7.54 -22.42
N SER A 2 10.00 -6.52 -22.76
CA SER A 2 11.20 -6.20 -21.98
C SER A 2 10.76 -5.72 -20.60
N ASP A 3 10.99 -6.51 -19.56
CA ASP A 3 10.76 -6.07 -18.18
C ASP A 3 11.66 -4.86 -17.93
N GLN A 4 11.04 -3.69 -17.83
CA GLN A 4 11.75 -2.47 -17.57
C GLN A 4 12.22 -2.50 -16.12
N ASP A 5 13.54 -2.54 -15.92
CA ASP A 5 14.15 -2.56 -14.59
C ASP A 5 13.97 -1.20 -13.90
N TYR A 6 12.85 -1.04 -13.19
CA TYR A 6 12.50 0.17 -12.47
C TYR A 6 13.46 0.47 -11.31
N THR A 7 14.21 -0.51 -10.81
CA THR A 7 15.15 -0.27 -9.70
C THR A 7 16.23 0.73 -10.07
N LYS A 8 16.71 0.69 -11.32
CA LYS A 8 17.68 1.63 -11.89
C LYS A 8 17.09 3.02 -12.13
N VAL A 9 15.78 3.09 -12.36
CA VAL A 9 15.08 4.36 -12.61
C VAL A 9 14.99 5.20 -11.33
N PHE A 10 14.82 4.58 -10.16
CA PHE A 10 14.63 5.28 -8.88
C PHE A 10 15.93 5.60 -8.12
N VAL A 11 17.09 5.29 -8.69
CA VAL A 11 18.42 5.64 -8.14
C VAL A 11 19.11 6.74 -8.96
N CYS A 12 19.94 7.53 -8.29
CA CYS A 12 20.70 8.59 -8.94
C CYS A 12 21.68 7.99 -9.96
N PRO A 13 21.69 8.44 -11.23
CA PRO A 13 22.60 7.88 -12.24
C PRO A 13 24.08 8.23 -11.98
N LYS A 14 24.35 9.25 -11.17
CA LYS A 14 25.71 9.71 -10.86
C LYS A 14 26.35 8.99 -9.67
N CYS A 15 25.58 8.63 -8.65
CA CYS A 15 26.12 7.98 -7.43
C CYS A 15 25.42 6.69 -7.01
N GLY A 16 24.40 6.23 -7.73
CA GLY A 16 23.66 5.02 -7.40
C GLY A 16 22.83 5.10 -6.11
N ARG A 17 22.86 6.22 -5.38
CA ARG A 17 22.07 6.37 -4.16
C ARG A 17 20.59 6.51 -4.49
N LYS A 18 19.76 5.92 -3.63
CA LYS A 18 18.30 6.07 -3.68
C LYS A 18 17.91 7.53 -3.48
N GLU A 19 17.02 8.03 -4.32
CA GLU A 19 16.63 9.43 -4.31
C GLU A 19 15.36 9.67 -3.50
N SER A 20 15.20 10.90 -3.02
CA SER A 20 14.01 11.30 -2.28
C SER A 20 12.97 11.88 -3.25
N LEU A 21 11.75 11.36 -3.21
CA LEU A 21 10.65 11.83 -4.05
C LEU A 21 10.00 13.06 -3.43
N TYR A 22 9.70 14.10 -4.22
CA TYR A 22 9.00 15.30 -3.73
C TYR A 22 7.71 15.62 -4.47
N LEU A 23 7.55 15.11 -5.69
CA LEU A 23 6.30 15.24 -6.44
C LEU A 23 6.01 13.95 -7.19
N LEU A 24 4.78 13.46 -7.06
CA LEU A 24 4.22 12.39 -7.88
C LEU A 24 2.86 12.82 -8.38
N LYS A 25 2.72 12.94 -9.70
CA LYS A 25 1.46 13.29 -10.37
C LYS A 25 1.05 12.17 -11.31
N VAL A 26 -0.22 11.81 -11.29
CA VAL A 26 -0.79 10.88 -12.26
C VAL A 26 -1.42 11.69 -13.40
N ASN A 27 -1.09 11.32 -14.63
CA ASN A 27 -1.81 11.67 -15.85
C ASN A 27 -2.41 10.39 -16.44
N SER A 28 -3.23 10.49 -17.48
CA SER A 28 -4.03 9.37 -18.02
C SER A 28 -3.23 8.09 -18.29
N GLN A 29 -2.04 8.19 -18.90
CA GLN A 29 -1.22 7.01 -19.26
C GLN A 29 0.10 6.90 -18.49
N HIS A 30 0.51 7.95 -17.78
CA HIS A 30 1.85 8.04 -17.19
C HIS A 30 1.81 8.65 -15.79
N VAL A 31 2.72 8.21 -14.94
CA VAL A 31 3.05 8.84 -13.67
C VAL A 31 4.28 9.72 -13.87
N ILE A 32 4.16 11.00 -13.54
CA ILE A 32 5.26 11.96 -13.53
C ILE A 32 5.85 11.96 -12.12
N ILE A 33 7.13 11.59 -12.04
CA ILE A 33 7.86 11.50 -10.79
C ILE A 33 8.97 12.54 -10.79
N LYS A 34 9.05 13.36 -9.73
CA LYS A 34 10.19 14.24 -9.47
C LYS A 34 10.90 13.83 -8.20
N GLN A 35 12.20 13.61 -8.34
CA GLN A 35 13.10 13.16 -7.29
C GLN A 35 14.26 14.13 -7.10
N ARG A 36 14.90 14.04 -5.94
CA ARG A 36 16.10 14.80 -5.62
C ARG A 36 17.13 13.88 -4.98
N CYS A 37 18.31 13.87 -5.58
CA CYS A 37 19.53 13.38 -4.99
C CYS A 37 20.08 14.44 -4.02
N PRO A 38 20.55 14.05 -2.83
CA PRO A 38 21.16 14.99 -1.89
C PRO A 38 22.42 15.68 -2.43
N THR A 39 23.19 14.98 -3.26
CA THR A 39 24.49 15.47 -3.76
C THR A 39 24.43 16.01 -5.19
N HIS A 40 23.52 15.51 -6.02
CA HIS A 40 23.49 15.82 -7.46
C HIS A 40 22.29 16.64 -7.93
N GLY A 41 21.36 16.99 -7.03
CA GLY A 41 20.21 17.81 -7.35
C GLY A 41 18.98 17.02 -7.81
N GLY A 42 18.07 17.70 -8.51
CA GLY A 42 16.75 17.17 -8.87
C GLY A 42 16.68 16.58 -10.27
N ARG A 43 15.80 15.59 -10.46
CA ARG A 43 15.43 15.05 -11.77
C ARG A 43 13.93 14.78 -11.86
N SER A 44 13.44 14.65 -13.08
CA SER A 44 12.06 14.27 -13.36
C SER A 44 12.00 13.28 -14.50
N PHE A 45 11.15 12.27 -14.36
CA PHE A 45 10.92 11.27 -15.41
C PHE A 45 9.46 10.82 -15.40
N LYS A 46 9.10 10.07 -16.43
CA LYS A 46 7.76 9.52 -16.62
C LYS A 46 7.86 8.00 -16.64
N VAL A 47 6.94 7.34 -15.96
CA VAL A 47 6.79 5.88 -15.99
C VAL A 47 5.35 5.53 -16.38
N PRO A 48 5.11 4.41 -17.09
CA PRO A 48 3.77 3.98 -17.44
C PRO A 48 2.90 3.74 -16.20
N LEU A 49 1.65 4.21 -16.24
CA LEU A 49 0.70 3.99 -15.14
C LEU A 49 0.31 2.50 -15.01
N ARG A 50 0.27 1.77 -16.13
CA ARG A 50 -0.02 0.32 -16.17
C ARG A 50 0.93 -0.51 -15.29
N ASP A 51 2.16 -0.04 -15.10
CA ASP A 51 3.20 -0.77 -14.38
C ASP A 51 3.33 -0.28 -12.93
N LEU A 52 2.37 0.52 -12.42
CA LEU A 52 2.43 1.15 -11.10
C LEU A 52 2.77 0.17 -9.98
N TYR A 53 2.16 -1.00 -9.99
CA TYR A 53 2.37 -2.04 -8.98
C TYR A 53 3.81 -2.59 -8.98
N ASN A 54 4.53 -2.52 -10.11
CA ASN A 54 5.89 -3.04 -10.21
C ASN A 54 6.93 -2.14 -9.53
N TYR A 55 6.60 -0.86 -9.30
CA TYR A 55 7.53 0.12 -8.71
C TYR A 55 6.93 0.87 -7.51
N ILE A 56 5.78 0.45 -7.01
CA ILE A 56 5.10 1.08 -5.88
C ILE A 56 5.94 1.03 -4.59
N ASP A 57 6.66 -0.07 -4.36
CA ASP A 57 7.58 -0.20 -3.21
C ASP A 57 8.76 0.78 -3.33
N LEU A 58 9.22 1.02 -4.55
CA LEU A 58 10.25 2.01 -4.83
C LEU A 58 9.73 3.43 -4.55
N ILE A 59 8.46 3.70 -4.87
CA ILE A 59 7.79 4.96 -4.50
C ILE A 59 7.71 5.10 -2.98
N LYS A 60 7.24 4.07 -2.26
CA LYS A 60 7.13 4.08 -0.79
C LYS A 60 8.48 4.40 -0.15
N ASP A 61 9.53 3.68 -0.54
CA ASP A 61 10.88 3.88 -0.02
C ASP A 61 11.45 5.25 -0.41
N SER A 62 11.07 5.81 -1.57
CA SER A 62 11.54 7.14 -2.00
C SER A 62 10.81 8.30 -1.30
N ILE A 63 9.54 8.13 -0.93
CA ILE A 63 8.78 9.13 -0.16
C ILE A 63 9.38 9.26 1.24
N LEU A 64 9.79 8.15 1.85
CA LEU A 64 10.33 8.13 3.20
C LEU A 64 11.84 8.41 3.24
N ARG A 65 12.35 9.33 2.39
CA ARG A 65 13.79 9.69 2.38
C ARG A 65 14.03 11.19 2.56
N CYS A 66 15.14 11.51 3.20
CA CYS A 66 15.56 12.87 3.47
C CYS A 66 16.28 13.49 2.26
N TYR A 67 15.89 14.70 1.85
CA TYR A 67 16.58 15.41 0.76
C TYR A 67 18.04 15.80 1.06
N LYS A 68 18.46 15.81 2.32
CA LYS A 68 19.81 16.24 2.74
C LYS A 68 20.79 15.09 2.95
N CYS A 69 20.38 14.00 3.60
CA CYS A 69 21.24 12.82 3.80
C CYS A 69 20.84 11.60 2.98
N GLY A 70 19.60 11.52 2.49
CA GLY A 70 19.08 10.32 1.84
C GLY A 70 18.68 9.18 2.78
N GLU A 71 18.84 9.36 4.10
CA GLU A 71 18.39 8.40 5.11
C GLU A 71 16.87 8.31 5.18
N ARG A 72 16.38 7.21 5.78
CA ARG A 72 14.95 6.99 5.99
C ARG A 72 14.37 8.01 6.97
N THR A 73 13.15 8.43 6.69
CA THR A 73 12.43 9.46 7.43
C THR A 73 11.09 8.91 7.90
N HIS A 74 10.59 9.49 8.98
CA HIS A 74 9.26 9.17 9.49
C HIS A 74 8.26 10.22 8.99
N ILE A 75 7.00 9.84 8.85
CA ILE A 75 5.94 10.79 8.54
C ILE A 75 5.60 11.56 9.82
N ASP A 76 5.77 12.88 9.79
CA ASP A 76 5.38 13.78 10.88
C ASP A 76 3.92 14.20 10.73
N ARG A 77 3.55 14.66 9.53
CA ARG A 77 2.19 15.08 9.22
C ARG A 77 1.80 14.69 7.81
N GLU A 78 0.57 14.21 7.67
CA GLU A 78 -0.09 14.01 6.38
C GLU A 78 -1.37 14.83 6.32
N LYS A 79 -1.67 15.38 5.14
CA LYS A 79 -2.92 16.10 4.88
C LYS A 79 -3.40 15.77 3.47
N PHE A 80 -4.68 15.47 3.32
CA PHE A 80 -5.30 15.26 2.02
C PHE A 80 -5.99 16.55 1.57
N LYS A 81 -5.70 17.00 0.34
CA LYS A 81 -6.32 18.17 -0.28
C LYS A 81 -6.65 17.85 -1.74
N GLY A 82 -7.91 17.52 -2.01
CA GLY A 82 -8.35 17.06 -3.33
C GLY A 82 -7.57 15.82 -3.76
N PRO A 83 -6.94 15.81 -4.96
CA PRO A 83 -6.19 14.65 -5.44
C PRO A 83 -4.78 14.52 -4.85
N TRP A 84 -4.40 15.40 -3.91
CA TRP A 84 -3.05 15.45 -3.36
C TRP A 84 -3.01 14.96 -1.91
N ALA A 85 -2.09 14.03 -1.64
CA ALA A 85 -1.54 13.77 -0.32
C ALA A 85 -0.32 14.68 -0.11
N LEU A 86 -0.43 15.59 0.85
CA LEU A 86 0.62 16.48 1.31
C LEU A 86 1.33 15.83 2.50
N VAL A 87 2.48 15.21 2.24
CA VAL A 87 3.26 14.47 3.24
C VAL A 87 4.41 15.35 3.71
N LYS A 88 4.60 15.43 5.02
CA LYS A 88 5.74 16.10 5.64
C LYS A 88 6.47 15.08 6.49
N GLY A 89 7.71 14.80 6.13
CA GLY A 89 8.55 13.89 6.89
C GLY A 89 9.45 14.59 7.90
N TYR A 90 9.89 13.82 8.90
CA TYR A 90 10.88 14.17 9.89
C TYR A 90 12.14 13.32 9.69
N CYS A 91 13.30 13.97 9.67
CA CYS A 91 14.59 13.31 9.54
C CYS A 91 15.27 13.24 10.92
N PRO A 92 15.67 12.05 11.41
CA PRO A 92 16.29 11.91 12.74
C PRO A 92 17.62 12.66 12.84
N THR A 93 18.40 12.71 11.76
CA THR A 93 19.72 13.36 11.70
C THR A 93 19.62 14.88 11.72
N HIS A 94 18.67 15.44 10.97
CA HIS A 94 18.65 16.89 10.70
C HIS A 94 17.60 17.64 11.51
N LYS A 95 16.65 16.94 12.16
CA LYS A 95 15.51 17.41 12.99
C LYS A 95 14.59 18.49 12.37
N ASN A 96 15.04 19.10 11.28
CA ASN A 96 14.34 20.07 10.48
C ASN A 96 13.29 19.34 9.66
N GLY A 97 12.05 19.82 9.75
CA GLY A 97 10.95 19.29 8.96
C GLY A 97 11.28 19.33 7.48
N LEU A 98 11.09 18.21 6.79
CA LEU A 98 11.35 18.14 5.37
C LEU A 98 10.38 19.04 4.60
N PRO A 99 10.78 19.56 3.43
CA PRO A 99 9.88 20.15 2.46
C PRO A 99 8.65 19.26 2.24
N LYS A 100 7.49 19.89 2.07
CA LYS A 100 6.22 19.20 1.83
C LYS A 100 6.29 18.45 0.50
N GLN A 101 6.04 17.15 0.55
CA GLN A 101 5.89 16.25 -0.58
C GLN A 101 4.46 16.32 -1.10
N LYS A 102 4.31 16.38 -2.43
CA LYS A 102 3.00 16.38 -3.10
C LYS A 102 2.83 15.09 -3.89
N ILE A 103 2.15 14.12 -3.30
CA ILE A 103 1.93 12.80 -3.91
C ILE A 103 0.48 12.71 -4.32
N TRP A 104 0.19 12.09 -5.47
CA TRP A 104 -1.20 11.77 -5.82
C TRP A 104 -1.82 10.87 -4.76
N SER A 105 -2.97 11.24 -4.22
CA SER A 105 -3.55 10.62 -3.02
C SER A 105 -3.85 9.13 -3.22
N ALA A 106 -4.34 8.73 -4.39
CA ALA A 106 -4.62 7.33 -4.70
C ALA A 106 -3.33 6.49 -4.70
N VAL A 107 -2.25 6.98 -5.30
CA VAL A 107 -0.96 6.28 -5.31
C VAL A 107 -0.37 6.20 -3.91
N TYR A 108 -0.48 7.28 -3.14
CA TYR A 108 -0.05 7.30 -1.75
C TYR A 108 -0.80 6.26 -0.90
N ALA A 109 -2.13 6.18 -1.04
CA ALA A 109 -2.93 5.20 -0.31
C ALA A 109 -2.53 3.76 -0.64
N ILE A 110 -2.22 3.46 -1.90
CA ILE A 110 -1.71 2.14 -2.31
C ILE A 110 -0.36 1.86 -1.65
N ALA A 111 0.60 2.80 -1.77
CA ALA A 111 1.94 2.66 -1.19
C ALA A 111 1.92 2.50 0.34
N SER A 112 0.97 3.13 1.03
CA SER A 112 0.81 3.01 2.49
C SER A 112 0.14 1.71 2.93
N ARG A 113 -0.69 1.07 2.08
CA ARG A 113 -1.48 -0.13 2.45
C ARG A 113 -0.77 -1.46 2.21
N MET A 114 0.28 -1.50 1.39
CA MET A 114 0.92 -2.75 0.92
C MET A 114 1.70 -3.55 1.99
N GLU A 115 1.57 -3.22 3.28
CA GLU A 115 2.12 -4.05 4.36
C GLU A 115 1.30 -5.34 4.59
N PHE A 116 0.08 -5.44 4.07
CA PHE A 116 -0.86 -6.53 4.41
C PHE A 116 -0.84 -7.76 3.47
N GLU A 117 -0.31 -7.67 2.25
CA GLU A 117 -0.38 -8.81 1.30
C GLU A 117 0.87 -9.72 1.35
N ASN A 118 2.01 -9.24 1.87
CA ASN A 118 3.23 -10.03 2.03
C ASN A 118 3.17 -11.08 3.17
N ILE A 119 2.04 -11.24 3.86
CA ILE A 119 1.84 -12.29 4.88
C ILE A 119 1.10 -13.51 4.31
N LYS A 120 0.45 -13.41 3.14
CA LYS A 120 -0.39 -14.50 2.61
C LYS A 120 0.33 -15.52 1.72
N GLU A 121 1.57 -15.28 1.33
CA GLU A 121 2.37 -16.21 0.53
C GLU A 121 3.57 -16.76 1.30
N ARG A 122 3.31 -17.56 2.33
CA ARG A 122 4.26 -18.61 2.71
C ARG A 122 3.69 -19.96 2.28
N PRO A 123 4.41 -20.71 1.42
CA PRO A 123 3.91 -21.98 0.92
C PRO A 123 3.78 -22.98 2.06
N ASN A 124 2.60 -23.58 2.09
CA ASN A 124 2.17 -24.72 2.86
C ASN A 124 3.25 -25.83 2.89
N LYS A 125 3.95 -26.01 4.01
CA LYS A 125 4.73 -27.22 4.28
C LYS A 125 3.95 -28.10 5.24
N GLN A 126 3.17 -28.97 4.59
CA GLN A 126 2.69 -30.29 5.00
C GLN A 126 2.75 -30.65 6.48
N ARG A 127 1.55 -30.88 7.01
CA ARG A 127 1.26 -31.73 8.17
C ARG A 127 2.13 -33.00 8.17
N SER A 128 2.81 -33.25 9.28
CA SER A 128 2.97 -34.62 9.79
C SER A 128 2.14 -34.75 11.07
N ILE A 129 1.17 -35.65 11.00
CA ILE A 129 0.31 -36.06 12.11
C ILE A 129 1.16 -36.94 13.03
N SER A 130 1.17 -36.70 14.34
CA SER A 130 1.07 -37.77 15.35
C SER A 130 1.01 -37.24 16.80
N LYS A 131 0.14 -37.91 17.57
CA LYS A 131 0.00 -37.98 19.03
C LYS A 131 -0.78 -36.87 19.76
N MET A 132 -2.09 -37.13 19.84
CA MET A 132 -2.84 -37.44 21.08
C MET A 132 -2.29 -36.85 22.40
N GLN A 133 -3.09 -35.99 23.04
CA GLN A 133 -3.79 -36.29 24.30
C GLN A 133 -4.67 -35.10 24.74
N SER A 134 -5.97 -35.36 24.82
CA SER A 134 -7.00 -34.65 25.62
C SER A 134 -6.81 -34.93 27.12
N PRO A 135 -7.64 -34.44 28.09
CA PRO A 135 -8.62 -33.34 28.13
C PRO A 135 -8.45 -32.41 29.37
N LYS A 136 -9.12 -31.24 29.40
CA LYS A 136 -9.86 -30.77 30.61
C LYS A 136 -10.82 -29.62 30.29
N LYS A 137 -12.05 -29.82 30.77
CA LYS A 137 -13.33 -29.12 30.57
C LYS A 137 -13.51 -28.09 31.72
N PRO A 138 -14.67 -27.43 31.92
CA PRO A 138 -15.16 -26.18 31.28
C PRO A 138 -15.53 -25.09 32.32
N LYS A 139 -15.96 -23.90 31.89
CA LYS A 139 -17.04 -23.15 32.59
C LYS A 139 -17.86 -22.32 31.61
N ILE A 140 -19.17 -22.56 31.67
CA ILE A 140 -20.29 -22.09 30.84
C ILE A 140 -21.06 -21.04 31.65
N VAL A 141 -21.48 -19.94 31.00
CA VAL A 141 -22.66 -19.11 31.32
C VAL A 141 -23.08 -18.46 29.98
N GLU A 142 -23.99 -19.01 29.15
CA GLU A 142 -25.48 -18.92 29.16
C GLU A 142 -25.99 -17.45 29.27
N LYS A 143 -26.79 -16.81 28.38
CA LYS A 143 -27.95 -17.25 27.56
C LYS A 143 -28.19 -16.34 26.31
N THR A 144 -28.88 -16.95 25.36
CA THR A 144 -29.49 -16.67 24.02
C THR A 144 -30.39 -15.40 23.87
N PRO A 145 -30.94 -14.98 22.68
CA PRO A 145 -31.40 -15.82 21.53
C PRO A 145 -31.19 -15.33 20.06
N ILE A 146 -31.20 -16.33 19.15
CA ILE A 146 -31.81 -16.39 17.79
C ILE A 146 -31.44 -15.29 16.77
N SER A 147 -30.71 -15.68 15.72
CA SER A 147 -31.27 -15.74 14.36
C SER A 147 -30.28 -16.41 13.41
N SER A 148 -30.72 -17.53 12.84
CA SER A 148 -30.09 -18.23 11.72
C SER A 148 -29.98 -17.30 10.51
N GLN A 149 -28.85 -16.59 10.38
CA GLN A 149 -28.54 -15.89 9.15
C GLN A 149 -28.17 -16.92 8.08
N LYS A 150 -29.20 -17.32 7.32
CA LYS A 150 -29.09 -18.02 6.05
C LYS A 150 -28.15 -17.18 5.17
N ARG A 151 -26.90 -17.62 5.01
CA ARG A 151 -25.92 -16.94 4.15
C ARG A 151 -26.44 -17.00 2.73
N MET A 152 -26.96 -15.88 2.21
CA MET A 152 -27.36 -15.77 0.83
C MET A 152 -26.15 -15.35 0.00
N TYR A 153 -26.05 -15.87 -1.22
CA TYR A 153 -25.01 -15.52 -2.18
C TYR A 153 -25.69 -14.94 -3.42
N CYS A 154 -25.06 -13.93 -4.02
CA CYS A 154 -25.58 -13.31 -5.23
C CYS A 154 -25.49 -14.29 -6.40
N GLY A 155 -26.62 -14.60 -7.05
CA GLY A 155 -26.65 -15.48 -8.22
C GLY A 155 -25.87 -14.95 -9.44
N ASN A 156 -25.47 -13.68 -9.44
CA ASN A 156 -24.74 -13.07 -10.54
C ASN A 156 -23.22 -13.02 -10.34
N CYS A 157 -22.76 -12.71 -9.13
CA CYS A 157 -21.32 -12.52 -8.86
C CYS A 157 -20.77 -13.44 -7.77
N GLY A 158 -21.61 -14.25 -7.13
CA GLY A 158 -21.21 -15.21 -6.10
C GLY A 158 -20.82 -14.59 -4.75
N ASN A 159 -20.90 -13.26 -4.60
CA ASN A 159 -20.59 -12.61 -3.34
C ASN A 159 -21.65 -12.86 -2.28
N GLN A 160 -21.21 -12.97 -1.02
CA GLN A 160 -22.09 -13.15 0.12
C GLN A 160 -22.90 -11.87 0.37
N ILE A 161 -24.18 -12.04 0.62
CA ILE A 161 -25.14 -10.98 0.92
C ILE A 161 -25.59 -11.16 2.37
N GLU A 162 -25.56 -10.07 3.12
CA GLU A 162 -26.19 -10.01 4.43
C GLU A 162 -27.69 -9.72 4.20
N GLY A 163 -28.53 -10.69 4.58
CA GLY A 163 -29.85 -10.95 4.01
C GLY A 163 -30.98 -9.94 4.29
N MET A 164 -30.76 -8.65 3.99
CA MET A 164 -31.82 -7.63 3.89
C MET A 164 -31.62 -6.63 2.74
N GLU A 165 -30.61 -6.83 1.88
CA GLU A 165 -30.37 -5.94 0.74
C GLU A 165 -31.29 -6.27 -0.44
N LYS A 166 -31.90 -5.25 -1.08
CA LYS A 166 -32.66 -5.41 -2.33
C LYS A 166 -31.75 -5.56 -3.56
N PHE A 167 -30.50 -5.13 -3.43
CA PHE A 167 -29.50 -5.14 -4.50
C PHE A 167 -28.17 -5.64 -3.94
N CYS A 168 -27.39 -6.33 -4.76
CA CYS A 168 -26.05 -6.77 -4.39
C CYS A 168 -25.12 -5.57 -4.27
N SER A 169 -24.59 -5.30 -3.08
CA SER A 169 -23.62 -4.22 -2.82
C SER A 169 -22.33 -4.28 -3.67
N PHE A 170 -22.03 -5.43 -4.28
CA PHE A 170 -20.82 -5.62 -5.10
C PHE A 170 -21.05 -5.46 -6.60
N CYS A 171 -22.20 -5.89 -7.13
CA CYS A 171 -22.46 -5.86 -8.58
C CYS A 171 -23.67 -5.01 -8.98
N GLY A 172 -24.39 -4.46 -8.01
CA GLY A 172 -25.56 -3.61 -8.23
C GLY A 172 -26.80 -4.33 -8.75
N LYS A 173 -26.76 -5.67 -8.93
CA LYS A 173 -27.90 -6.44 -9.41
C LYS A 173 -28.94 -6.64 -8.32
N GLU A 174 -30.21 -6.51 -8.66
CA GLU A 174 -31.34 -6.84 -7.78
C GLU A 174 -31.29 -8.33 -7.37
N LEU A 175 -31.59 -8.60 -6.09
CA LEU A 175 -31.40 -9.91 -5.44
C LEU A 175 -32.63 -10.81 -5.47
#